data_AF-A0A950XPT5-F1
#
_entry.id   AF-A0A950XPT5-F1
#
_cell.length_a   1.000
_cell.length_b   1.000
_cell.length_c   1.000
_cell.angle_alpha   90.00
_cell.angle_beta   90.00
_cell.angle_gamma   90.00
#
_symmetry.space_group_name_H-M   'P 1'
#
loop_
_entity.id
_entity.type
_entity.pdbx_description
1 polymer ?
#
loop_
_entity_poly.entity_id
_entity_poly.type
_entity_poly.pdbx_seq_one_letter_code
_entity_poly.pdbx_strand_id
1 'polypeptide(L)'
;MLLLERRMRATGGPGIIPFELAGSAAQAEDIMTRWGSDGRRAARLSLWLDFGYMATYGTFTALLVDRARRRRGHPAALPATVIAAVAADAVEGVSLLQALKRTRVAIYARRAQIAALIKFAVLLGALGYIATDGFISVWLRIVRRSETRIAGGGP
;
A
#
# COMPACT_ATOMS: atom_id res chain seq x y z
N MET A 1 -4.13 11.41 6.56
CA MET A 1 -3.46 11.33 5.24
C MET A 1 -3.98 12.34 4.23
N LEU A 2 -5.23 12.30 3.78
CA LEU A 2 -5.74 13.17 2.71
C LEU A 2 -5.62 14.68 2.97
N LEU A 3 -5.75 15.12 4.23
CA LEU A 3 -5.54 16.53 4.57
C LEU A 3 -4.08 16.97 4.39
N LEU A 4 -3.12 16.09 4.69
CA LEU A 4 -1.69 16.37 4.54
C LEU A 4 -1.26 16.31 3.08
N GLU A 5 -1.79 15.34 2.33
CA GLU A 5 -1.69 15.26 0.87
C GLU A 5 -2.16 16.56 0.21
N ARG A 6 -3.34 17.07 0.61
CA ARG A 6 -3.86 18.35 0.11
C ARG A 6 -2.98 19.53 0.49
N ARG A 7 -2.40 19.54 1.70
CA ARG A 7 -1.44 20.58 2.11
C ARG A 7 -0.16 20.55 1.29
N MET A 8 0.38 19.37 0.99
CA MET A 8 1.53 19.24 0.08
C MET A 8 1.19 19.80 -1.30
N ARG A 9 0.04 19.41 -1.88
CA ARG A 9 -0.40 19.92 -3.18
C ARG A 9 -0.67 21.42 -3.21
N ALA A 10 -1.19 21.98 -2.11
CA ALA A 10 -1.47 23.40 -1.98
C ALA A 10 -0.20 24.27 -2.05
N THR A 11 0.99 23.71 -1.78
CA THR A 11 2.26 24.41 -1.96
C THR A 11 2.75 24.46 -3.42
N GLY A 12 2.04 23.81 -4.36
CA GLY A 12 2.46 23.68 -5.75
C GLY A 12 3.37 22.48 -6.03
N GLY A 13 3.77 21.74 -5.00
CA GLY A 13 4.46 20.46 -5.14
C GLY A 13 3.51 19.26 -5.30
N PRO A 14 4.01 18.08 -5.69
CA PRO A 14 3.19 16.88 -5.80
C PRO A 14 2.72 16.32 -4.45
N GLY A 15 1.94 15.24 -4.46
CA GLY A 15 1.64 14.45 -3.25
C GLY A 15 2.83 13.62 -2.77
N ILE A 16 2.62 12.75 -1.77
CA ILE A 16 3.71 11.94 -1.20
C ILE A 16 4.19 10.84 -2.17
N ILE A 17 3.29 10.23 -2.96
CA ILE A 17 3.63 9.12 -3.86
C ILE A 17 4.73 9.48 -4.89
N PRO A 18 4.70 10.63 -5.59
CA PRO A 18 5.80 11.03 -6.47
C PRO A 18 7.15 11.18 -5.75
N PHE A 19 7.16 11.48 -4.45
CA PHE A 19 8.39 11.55 -3.66
C PHE A 19 8.93 10.16 -3.30
N GLU A 20 8.04 9.22 -2.98
CA GLU A 20 8.37 7.79 -2.80
C GLU A 20 9.04 7.23 -4.06
N LEU A 21 8.56 7.63 -5.24
CA LEU A 21 9.02 7.15 -6.54
C LEU A 21 10.16 7.96 -7.16
N ALA A 22 10.64 9.03 -6.51
CA ALA A 22 11.63 9.95 -7.07
C ALA A 22 12.96 9.28 -7.44
N GLY A 23 13.43 8.29 -6.66
CA GLY A 23 14.57 7.44 -7.00
C GLY A 23 15.95 8.10 -7.18
N SER A 24 16.02 9.43 -7.20
CA SER A 24 17.19 10.24 -7.52
C SER A 24 17.21 11.51 -6.69
N ALA A 25 18.42 12.05 -6.44
CA ALA A 25 18.55 13.29 -5.68
C ALA A 25 17.91 14.48 -6.38
N ALA A 26 18.07 14.59 -7.70
CA ALA A 26 17.53 15.71 -8.47
C ALA A 26 16.00 15.79 -8.36
N GLN A 27 15.30 14.67 -8.55
CA GLN A 27 13.84 14.63 -8.45
C GLN A 27 13.37 14.85 -7.00
N ALA A 28 14.04 14.25 -6.03
CA ALA A 28 13.69 14.43 -4.62
C ALA A 28 13.89 15.89 -4.16
N GLU A 29 14.97 16.55 -4.56
CA GLU A 29 15.23 17.95 -4.23
C GLU A 29 14.29 18.91 -4.96
N ASP A 30 13.92 18.65 -6.23
CA ASP A 30 12.91 19.44 -6.93
C ASP A 30 11.56 19.39 -6.19
N ILE A 31 11.11 18.19 -5.81
CA ILE A 31 9.88 18.01 -5.03
C ILE A 31 9.97 18.74 -3.68
N MET A 32 11.06 18.56 -2.93
CA MET A 32 11.27 19.22 -1.64
C MET A 32 11.33 20.75 -1.77
N THR A 33 11.84 21.26 -2.89
CA THR A 33 11.91 22.69 -3.19
C THR A 33 10.52 23.24 -3.45
N ARG A 34 9.73 22.59 -4.31
CA ARG A 34 8.33 22.96 -4.57
C ARG A 34 7.46 22.92 -3.32
N TRP A 35 7.75 21.99 -2.40
CA TRP A 35 7.02 21.90 -1.14
C TRP A 35 7.30 23.04 -0.15
N GLY A 36 8.41 23.76 -0.29
CA GLY A 36 8.80 24.77 0.70
C GLY A 36 8.86 24.21 2.13
N SER A 37 8.78 25.05 3.15
CA SER A 37 8.75 24.61 4.56
C SER A 37 7.48 23.82 4.89
N ASP A 38 6.33 24.29 4.39
CA ASP A 38 5.03 23.85 4.85
C ASP A 38 4.66 22.48 4.28
N GLY A 39 4.92 22.27 2.99
CA GLY A 39 4.76 20.98 2.33
C GLY A 39 5.70 19.93 2.92
N ARG A 40 6.95 20.28 3.24
CA ARG A 40 7.89 19.37 3.91
C ARG A 40 7.44 19.01 5.33
N ARG A 41 6.85 19.94 6.08
CA ARG A 41 6.27 19.66 7.40
C ARG A 41 5.05 18.73 7.28
N ALA A 42 4.19 18.96 6.29
CA ALA A 42 3.05 18.10 5.99
C ALA A 42 3.51 16.69 5.58
N ALA A 43 4.52 16.57 4.71
CA ALA A 43 5.12 15.32 4.29
C ALA A 43 5.69 14.54 5.49
N ARG A 44 6.46 15.20 6.36
CA ARG A 44 6.99 14.58 7.58
C ARG A 44 5.89 14.05 8.50
N LEU A 45 4.83 14.83 8.72
CA LEU A 45 3.70 14.39 9.53
C LEU A 45 2.95 13.23 8.88
N SER A 46 2.84 13.24 7.54
CA SER A 46 2.24 12.14 6.79
C SER A 46 3.03 10.85 6.98
N LEU A 47 4.36 10.89 6.83
CA LEU A 47 5.22 9.71 7.04
C LEU A 47 5.10 9.17 8.48
N TRP A 48 5.03 10.04 9.49
CA TRP A 48 4.83 9.59 10.88
C TRP A 48 3.48 8.91 11.11
N LEU A 49 2.41 9.45 10.53
CA LEU A 49 1.11 8.79 10.58
C LEU A 49 1.12 7.45 9.83
N ASP A 50 1.97 7.32 8.81
CA ASP A 50 2.01 6.13 7.95
C ASP A 50 2.60 4.93 8.69
N PHE A 51 3.60 5.15 9.54
CA PHE A 51 4.10 4.14 10.48
C PHE A 51 2.99 3.60 11.42
N GLY A 52 1.99 4.40 11.77
CA GLY A 52 0.83 3.91 12.52
C GLY A 52 -0.14 3.14 11.62
N TYR A 53 -0.36 3.64 10.40
CA TYR A 53 -1.29 3.05 9.44
C TYR A 53 -0.81 1.68 8.92
N MET A 54 0.50 1.47 8.79
CA MET A 54 1.08 0.22 8.29
C MET A 54 0.76 -1.01 9.13
N ALA A 55 0.67 -0.86 10.45
CA ALA A 55 0.26 -1.95 11.34
C ALA A 55 -1.21 -2.34 11.08
N THR A 56 -2.05 -1.34 10.83
CA THR A 56 -3.49 -1.54 10.61
C THR A 56 -3.75 -2.19 9.25
N TYR A 57 -3.27 -1.59 8.16
CA TYR A 57 -3.51 -2.16 6.83
C TYR A 57 -2.75 -3.48 6.64
N GLY A 58 -1.56 -3.63 7.24
CA GLY A 58 -0.76 -4.86 7.18
C GLY A 58 -1.48 -6.03 7.84
N THR A 59 -1.96 -5.84 9.07
CA THR A 59 -2.76 -6.86 9.77
C THR A 59 -4.03 -7.20 9.01
N PHE A 60 -4.75 -6.18 8.54
CA PHE A 60 -5.99 -6.38 7.79
C PHE A 60 -5.76 -7.17 6.49
N THR A 61 -4.75 -6.79 5.71
CA THR A 61 -4.37 -7.49 4.47
C THR A 61 -3.98 -8.93 4.75
N ALA A 62 -3.17 -9.18 5.79
CA ALA A 62 -2.79 -10.53 6.18
C ALA A 62 -4.00 -11.40 6.53
N LEU A 63 -4.97 -10.87 7.28
CA LEU A 63 -6.21 -11.57 7.61
C LEU A 63 -7.07 -11.88 6.39
N LEU A 64 -7.13 -10.97 5.41
CA LEU A 64 -7.86 -11.21 4.16
C LEU A 64 -7.19 -12.28 3.29
N VAL A 65 -5.87 -12.21 3.13
CA VAL A 65 -5.08 -13.24 2.43
C VAL A 65 -5.25 -14.59 3.11
N ASP A 66 -5.17 -14.60 4.44
CA ASP A 66 -5.38 -15.77 5.28
C ASP A 66 -6.77 -16.40 5.07
N ARG A 67 -7.80 -15.57 5.07
CA ARG A 67 -9.18 -16.01 4.80
C ARG A 67 -9.33 -16.59 3.38
N ALA A 68 -8.73 -15.97 2.38
CA ALA A 68 -8.78 -16.44 0.98
C ALA A 68 -8.00 -17.75 0.79
N ARG A 69 -6.81 -17.90 1.40
CA ARG A 69 -6.04 -19.17 1.31
C ARG A 69 -6.76 -20.35 1.94
N ARG A 70 -7.48 -20.17 3.06
CA ARG A 70 -8.21 -21.26 3.72
C ARG A 70 -9.33 -21.79 2.83
N ARG A 71 -10.02 -20.91 2.09
CA ARG A 71 -11.04 -21.31 1.11
C ARG A 71 -10.46 -22.09 -0.07
N ARG A 72 -9.25 -21.75 -0.49
CA ARG A 72 -8.56 -22.37 -1.64
C ARG A 72 -7.71 -23.58 -1.28
N GLY A 73 -7.55 -23.91 0.00
CA GLY A 73 -6.61 -24.95 0.44
C GLY A 73 -5.13 -24.59 0.19
N HIS A 74 -4.81 -23.31 0.08
CA HIS A 74 -3.45 -22.85 -0.22
C HIS A 74 -2.56 -22.73 1.04
N PRO A 75 -1.22 -22.70 0.88
CA PRO A 75 -0.27 -22.76 1.99
C PRO A 75 -0.47 -21.68 3.06
N ALA A 76 -0.23 -22.07 4.33
CA ALA A 76 -0.33 -21.17 5.49
C ALA A 76 0.71 -20.05 5.51
N ALA A 77 1.76 -20.15 4.69
CA ALA A 77 2.81 -19.13 4.57
C ALA A 77 2.38 -17.91 3.73
N LEU A 78 1.30 -17.99 2.94
CA LEU A 78 0.88 -16.87 2.07
C LEU A 78 0.68 -15.54 2.80
N PRO A 79 0.04 -15.47 3.99
CA PRO A 79 -0.11 -14.21 4.72
C PRO A 79 1.24 -13.61 5.15
N ALA A 80 2.29 -14.41 5.31
CA ALA A 80 3.62 -13.92 5.69
C ALA A 80 4.24 -13.03 4.59
N THR A 81 3.80 -13.16 3.33
CA THR A 81 4.23 -12.24 2.26
C THR A 81 3.86 -10.79 2.55
N VAL A 82 2.77 -10.55 3.31
CA VAL A 82 2.36 -9.19 3.72
C VAL A 82 3.37 -8.57 4.70
N ILE A 83 4.08 -9.38 5.49
CA ILE A 83 5.15 -8.90 6.38
C ILE A 83 6.26 -8.24 5.55
N ALA A 84 6.58 -8.79 4.38
CA ALA A 84 7.57 -8.20 3.48
C ALA A 84 7.11 -6.83 2.95
N ALA A 85 5.82 -6.66 2.64
CA ALA A 85 5.26 -5.35 2.26
C ALA A 85 5.36 -4.33 3.40
N VAL A 86 4.99 -4.70 4.63
CA VAL A 86 5.08 -3.80 5.79
C VAL A 86 6.52 -3.45 6.13
N ALA A 87 7.44 -4.42 6.03
CA ALA A 87 8.87 -4.17 6.24
C ALA A 87 9.44 -3.24 5.17
N ALA A 88 9.06 -3.43 3.90
CA ALA A 88 9.43 -2.52 2.82
C ALA A 88 8.89 -1.10 3.08
N ASP A 89 7.63 -0.98 3.50
CA ASP A 89 7.01 0.31 3.86
C ASP A 89 7.78 1.04 4.98
N ALA A 90 8.19 0.31 6.02
CA ALA A 90 9.00 0.90 7.08
C ALA A 90 10.37 1.38 6.57
N VAL A 91 11.04 0.61 5.70
CA VAL A 91 12.33 1.01 5.10
C VAL A 91 12.17 2.23 4.21
N GLU A 92 11.09 2.29 3.44
CA GLU A 92 10.71 3.44 2.64
C GLU A 92 10.50 4.68 3.50
N GLY A 93 9.61 4.62 4.49
CA GLY A 93 9.30 5.74 5.37
C GLY A 93 10.54 6.30 6.08
N VAL A 94 11.42 5.43 6.58
CA VAL A 94 12.70 5.84 7.19
C VAL A 94 13.60 6.52 6.15
N SER A 95 13.69 5.97 4.95
CA SER A 95 14.51 6.54 3.87
C SER A 95 14.00 7.92 3.46
N LEU A 96 12.69 8.11 3.32
CA LEU A 96 12.09 9.40 3.00
C LEU A 96 12.28 10.43 4.12
N LEU A 97 12.18 10.03 5.38
CA LEU A 97 12.51 10.90 6.51
C LEU A 97 13.97 11.37 6.47
N GLN A 98 14.91 10.52 6.06
CA GLN A 98 16.32 10.88 5.91
C GLN A 98 16.55 11.78 4.68
N ALA A 99 15.84 11.54 3.58
CA ALA A 99 15.85 12.41 2.41
C ALA A 99 15.31 13.82 2.74
N LEU A 100 14.24 13.92 3.54
CA LEU A 100 13.70 15.19 4.04
C LEU A 100 14.68 15.98 4.93
N LYS A 101 15.61 15.29 5.58
CA LYS A 101 16.72 15.91 6.33
C LYS A 101 17.91 16.28 5.43
N ARG A 102 17.78 16.14 4.10
CA ARG A 102 18.83 16.34 3.11
C ARG A 102 20.10 15.51 3.34
N THR A 103 19.98 14.41 4.08
CA THR A 103 21.11 13.50 4.31
C THR A 103 21.23 12.59 3.10
N ARG A 104 22.40 12.47 2.46
CA ARG A 104 22.69 11.52 1.36
C ARG A 104 21.50 11.27 0.41
N VAL A 105 20.88 12.34 -0.09
CA VAL A 105 19.53 12.30 -0.71
C VAL A 105 19.44 11.26 -1.82
N ALA A 106 20.46 11.14 -2.67
CA ALA A 106 20.48 10.14 -3.76
C ALA A 106 20.30 8.70 -3.25
N ILE A 107 21.00 8.34 -2.17
CA ILE A 107 20.98 6.99 -1.61
C ILE A 107 19.61 6.69 -0.99
N TYR A 108 19.10 7.63 -0.19
CA TYR A 108 17.82 7.40 0.48
C TYR A 108 16.62 7.50 -0.46
N ALA A 109 16.63 8.40 -1.46
CA ALA A 109 15.60 8.44 -2.49
C ALA A 109 15.54 7.13 -3.29
N ARG A 110 16.70 6.57 -3.66
CA ARG A 110 16.76 5.28 -4.35
C ARG A 110 16.29 4.11 -3.47
N ARG A 111 16.71 4.09 -2.20
CA ARG A 111 16.25 3.08 -1.24
C ARG A 111 14.74 3.14 -1.02
N ALA A 112 14.19 4.35 -0.88
CA ALA A 112 12.75 4.55 -0.75
C ALA A 112 12.01 4.03 -1.99
N GLN A 113 12.48 4.38 -3.19
CA GLN A 113 11.86 3.91 -4.43
C GLN A 113 11.85 2.39 -4.55
N ILE A 114 12.97 1.72 -4.30
CA ILE A 114 13.04 0.24 -4.37
C ILE A 114 12.07 -0.38 -3.36
N ALA A 115 12.04 0.14 -2.14
CA ALA A 115 11.15 -0.33 -1.10
C ALA A 115 9.66 -0.11 -1.46
N ALA A 116 9.32 1.07 -1.97
CA ALA A 116 7.98 1.40 -2.45
C ALA A 116 7.54 0.44 -3.58
N LEU A 117 8.42 0.14 -4.55
CA LEU A 117 8.13 -0.79 -5.63
C LEU A 117 7.85 -2.21 -5.12
N ILE A 118 8.65 -2.70 -4.16
CA ILE A 118 8.42 -4.00 -3.52
C ILE A 118 7.07 -4.00 -2.79
N LYS A 119 6.80 -2.96 -1.99
CA LYS A 119 5.54 -2.77 -1.26
C LYS A 119 4.35 -2.82 -2.22
N PHE A 120 4.36 -2.02 -3.28
CA PHE A 120 3.28 -1.98 -4.27
C PHE A 120 3.09 -3.32 -4.98
N ALA A 121 4.17 -3.99 -5.39
CA ALA A 121 4.07 -5.29 -6.04
C ALA A 121 3.40 -6.34 -5.14
N VAL A 122 3.83 -6.42 -3.88
CA VAL A 122 3.26 -7.36 -2.90
C VAL A 122 1.80 -7.03 -2.60
N LEU A 123 1.47 -5.76 -2.35
CA LEU A 123 0.10 -5.34 -2.05
C LEU A 123 -0.85 -5.57 -3.23
N LEU A 124 -0.43 -5.27 -4.46
CA LEU A 124 -1.22 -5.55 -5.67
C LEU A 124 -1.44 -7.06 -5.84
N GLY A 125 -0.41 -7.87 -5.62
CA GLY A 125 -0.53 -9.33 -5.64
C GLY A 125 -1.52 -9.86 -4.60
N ALA A 126 -1.43 -9.36 -3.36
CA ALA A 126 -2.35 -9.72 -2.28
C ALA A 126 -3.80 -9.32 -2.61
N LEU A 127 -4.01 -8.10 -3.12
CA LEU A 127 -5.34 -7.63 -3.52
C LEU A 127 -5.92 -8.45 -4.67
N GLY A 128 -5.13 -8.75 -5.71
CA GLY A 128 -5.56 -9.61 -6.81
C GLY A 128 -5.92 -11.02 -6.33
N TYR A 129 -5.13 -11.56 -5.40
CA TYR A 129 -5.39 -12.85 -4.78
C TYR A 129 -6.71 -12.85 -3.99
N ILE A 130 -6.99 -11.80 -3.22
CA ILE A 130 -8.25 -11.65 -2.46
C ILE A 130 -9.44 -11.45 -3.40
N ALA A 131 -9.31 -10.59 -4.41
CA ALA A 131 -10.40 -10.23 -5.33
C ALA A 131 -10.89 -11.43 -6.14
N THR A 132 -9.96 -12.24 -6.65
CA THR A 132 -10.29 -13.47 -7.38
C THR A 132 -11.02 -14.48 -6.49
N ASP A 133 -10.77 -14.51 -5.18
CA ASP A 133 -11.45 -15.41 -4.25
C ASP A 133 -12.86 -14.90 -3.92
N GLY A 134 -13.00 -13.58 -3.73
CA GLY A 134 -14.29 -12.93 -3.55
C GLY A 134 -15.22 -13.15 -4.74
N PHE A 135 -14.68 -13.00 -5.96
CA PHE A 135 -15.43 -13.23 -7.20
C PHE A 135 -15.93 -14.68 -7.31
N ILE A 136 -15.05 -15.67 -7.11
CA ILE A 136 -15.41 -17.09 -7.14
C ILE A 136 -16.48 -17.40 -6.08
N SER A 137 -16.32 -16.87 -4.87
CA SER A 137 -17.24 -17.12 -3.76
C SER A 137 -18.65 -16.58 -4.04
N VAL A 138 -18.76 -15.39 -4.66
CA VAL A 138 -20.04 -14.80 -5.04
C VAL A 138 -20.68 -15.58 -6.19
N TRP A 139 -19.89 -15.94 -7.21
CA TRP A 139 -20.36 -16.72 -8.35
C TRP A 139 -20.96 -18.07 -7.92
N LEU A 140 -20.24 -18.83 -7.09
CA LEU A 140 -20.72 -20.12 -6.58
C LEU A 140 -22.02 -20.00 -5.76
N ARG A 141 -22.18 -18.91 -5.00
CA ARG A 141 -23.42 -18.64 -4.26
C ARG A 141 -24.60 -18.35 -5.19
N ILE A 142 -24.37 -17.63 -6.29
CA ILE A 142 -25.41 -17.32 -7.27
C ILE A 142 -25.85 -18.62 -7.96
N VAL A 143 -24.91 -19.43 -8.45
CA VAL A 143 -25.20 -20.71 -9.12
C VAL A 143 -25.97 -21.67 -8.21
N ARG A 144 -25.52 -21.84 -6.96
CA ARG A 144 -26.21 -22.70 -5.99
C ARG A 144 -27.63 -22.20 -5.65
N ARG A 145 -27.85 -20.89 -5.66
CA ARG A 145 -29.17 -20.29 -5.41
C ARG A 145 -30.14 -20.46 -6.59
N SER A 146 -29.64 -20.53 -7.82
CA SER A 146 -30.48 -20.88 -8.99
C SER A 146 -30.92 -22.33 -8.97
N GLU A 147 -30.05 -23.26 -8.57
CA GLU A 147 -30.38 -24.69 -8.49
C GLU A 147 -31.47 -24.97 -7.43
N THR A 148 -31.40 -24.33 -6.27
CA THR A 148 -32.41 -24.51 -5.21
C THR A 148 -33.77 -23.89 -5.55
N ARG A 149 -33.81 -22.82 -6.36
CA ARG A 149 -35.06 -22.25 -6.87
C ARG A 149 -35.74 -23.15 -7.91
N ILE A 150 -34.96 -23.82 -8.77
CA ILE A 150 -35.50 -24.73 -9.78
C ILE A 150 -36.00 -26.02 -9.11
N ALA A 151 -35.29 -26.55 -8.10
CA ALA A 151 -35.67 -27.75 -7.38
C ALA A 151 -36.90 -27.57 -6.46
N GLY A 152 -37.14 -26.36 -5.94
CA GLY A 152 -38.28 -26.05 -5.07
C GLY A 152 -39.54 -25.54 -5.79
N GLY A 153 -39.51 -25.43 -7.12
CA GLY A 153 -40.59 -24.90 -7.95
C GLY A 153 -41.34 -25.96 -8.77
N GLY A 154 -41.33 -27.22 -8.35
CA GLY A 154 -42.19 -28.25 -8.92
C GLY A 154 -43.64 -28.10 -8.40
N PRO A 155 -44.65 -28.22 -9.28
CA PRO A 155 -46.07 -27.98 -8.97
C PRO A 155 -46.67 -28.92 -7.91
#